data_AF-A0A923Q6Z7-F1
#
_entry.id   AF-A0A923Q6Z7-F1
#
_cell.length_a   1.000
_cell.length_b   1.000
_cell.length_c   1.000
_cell.angle_alpha   90.00
_cell.angle_beta   90.00
_cell.angle_gamma   90.00
#
_symmetry.space_group_name_H-M   'P 1'
#
loop_
_entity.id
_entity.type
_entity.pdbx_description
1 polymer ?
#
loop_
_entity_poly.entity_id
_entity_poly.type
_entity_poly.pdbx_seq_one_letter_code
_entity_poly.pdbx_strand_id
1 'polypeptide(L)'
;MPESDHPPFPDHPPFPDHLTASTDRVDPTVPPAGQQWPSDPLPELEHDREVLSWLQCSPQLSSEVTGHLVDALLDWALGGRGYPQMALPDAGRDCDHLQALQQIIERFPQRIAQAHTVADKLELGRAGRLLVRAFRASWDPQGVQDAIDRERIMAMPWLAGPPAAFEVPDGWSS
;
A
#
# COMPACT_ATOMS: atom_id res chain seq x y z
N MET A 1 -68.67 6.37 35.56
CA MET A 1 -69.57 7.40 35.01
C MET A 1 -69.43 8.63 35.89
N PRO A 2 -69.45 9.90 35.40
CA PRO A 2 -69.70 10.46 34.04
C PRO A 2 -68.43 11.14 33.47
N GLU A 3 -68.20 11.23 32.15
CA GLU A 3 -68.73 12.13 31.09
C GLU A 3 -68.14 13.54 31.03
N SER A 4 -68.05 14.00 29.77
CA SER A 4 -67.94 15.38 29.28
C SER A 4 -66.52 15.91 29.03
N ASP A 5 -66.20 16.59 27.94
CA ASP A 5 -66.83 16.82 26.62
C ASP A 5 -65.85 17.75 25.85
N HIS A 6 -66.03 17.85 24.54
CA HIS A 6 -65.76 19.05 23.72
C HIS A 6 -64.37 19.35 23.10
N PRO A 7 -64.37 20.05 21.91
CA PRO A 7 -63.80 19.49 20.68
C PRO A 7 -62.84 20.49 19.95
N PRO A 8 -62.87 20.65 18.61
CA PRO A 8 -61.72 20.59 17.70
C PRO A 8 -61.03 21.95 17.47
N PHE A 9 -59.80 21.94 16.97
CA PHE A 9 -59.25 23.09 16.24
C PHE A 9 -58.43 22.64 15.01
N PRO A 10 -58.90 22.95 13.80
CA PRO A 10 -58.07 22.99 12.59
C PRO A 10 -57.37 24.35 12.47
N ASP A 11 -56.63 24.52 11.37
CA ASP A 11 -56.06 25.76 10.82
C ASP A 11 -54.53 25.90 10.95
N HIS A 12 -53.83 25.26 10.01
CA HIS A 12 -52.64 25.87 9.42
C HIS A 12 -53.03 27.08 8.59
N PRO A 13 -52.26 28.17 8.66
CA PRO A 13 -51.81 28.82 7.42
C PRO A 13 -50.31 29.23 7.53
N PRO A 14 -49.66 29.79 6.48
CA PRO A 14 -48.39 29.27 5.98
C PRO A 14 -47.18 30.17 6.31
N PHE A 15 -45.99 29.61 6.09
CA PHE A 15 -44.67 30.25 5.98
C PHE A 15 -44.71 31.58 5.18
N PRO A 16 -43.85 32.59 5.47
CA PRO A 16 -42.41 32.46 5.18
C PRO A 16 -41.46 33.22 6.13
N ASP A 17 -40.23 32.75 6.28
CA ASP A 17 -39.08 33.63 6.45
C ASP A 17 -37.80 32.98 5.93
N HIS A 18 -37.11 33.77 5.11
CA HIS A 18 -35.88 33.44 4.43
C HIS A 18 -34.66 33.63 5.35
N LEU A 19 -33.71 32.70 5.23
CA LEU A 19 -32.26 32.89 5.35
C LEU A 19 -31.69 33.32 6.72
N THR A 20 -31.05 32.39 7.43
CA THR A 20 -29.58 32.25 7.46
C THR A 20 -29.14 31.32 8.60
N ALA A 21 -28.71 30.12 8.25
CA ALA A 21 -27.69 29.42 9.02
C ALA A 21 -26.88 28.58 8.05
N SER A 22 -25.71 29.11 7.69
CA SER A 22 -24.64 28.40 7.00
C SER A 22 -24.47 27.02 7.62
N THR A 23 -24.81 25.99 6.88
CA THR A 23 -24.19 24.68 7.09
C THR A 23 -23.40 24.42 5.83
N ASP A 24 -22.12 24.71 6.01
CA ASP A 24 -21.01 24.37 5.15
C ASP A 24 -21.28 23.03 4.48
N ARG A 25 -21.65 23.09 3.21
CA ARG A 25 -21.94 21.91 2.41
C ARG A 25 -20.57 21.37 2.02
N VAL A 26 -19.99 20.61 2.95
CA VAL A 26 -18.74 19.88 2.74
C VAL A 26 -18.92 19.09 1.45
N ASP A 27 -18.09 19.41 0.47
CA ASP A 27 -18.05 18.74 -0.81
C ASP A 27 -17.73 17.24 -0.55
N PRO A 28 -18.62 16.30 -0.91
CA PRO A 28 -18.41 14.87 -0.66
C PRO A 28 -17.25 14.28 -1.47
N THR A 29 -16.61 15.08 -2.31
CA THR A 29 -15.43 14.68 -3.10
C THR A 29 -14.10 14.87 -2.37
N VAL A 30 -14.09 15.47 -1.16
CA VAL A 30 -12.87 15.70 -0.37
C VAL A 30 -12.81 14.71 0.81
N PRO A 31 -11.79 13.84 0.92
CA PRO A 31 -11.62 12.97 2.08
C PRO A 31 -11.41 13.81 3.35
N PRO A 32 -11.85 13.35 4.53
CA PRO A 32 -11.67 14.09 5.78
C PRO A 32 -10.19 14.38 6.04
N ALA A 33 -9.91 15.61 6.49
CA ALA A 33 -8.58 16.21 6.66
C ALA A 33 -7.60 15.49 7.65
N GLY A 34 -7.93 14.26 8.09
CA GLY A 34 -7.08 13.39 8.91
C GLY A 34 -6.57 12.13 8.20
N GLN A 35 -6.85 11.94 6.91
CA GLN A 35 -6.43 10.74 6.16
C GLN A 35 -5.66 11.04 4.86
N GLN A 36 -5.52 12.32 4.51
CA GLN A 36 -4.84 12.73 3.30
C GLN A 36 -3.39 13.03 3.65
N TRP A 37 -2.49 12.17 3.18
CA TRP A 37 -1.06 12.44 3.26
C TRP A 37 -0.74 13.64 2.35
N PRO A 38 0.19 14.52 2.75
CA PRO A 38 0.53 15.69 1.98
C PRO A 38 0.95 15.25 0.57
N SER A 39 0.22 15.75 -0.43
CA SER A 39 0.46 15.42 -1.84
C SER A 39 1.53 16.32 -2.46
N ASP A 40 2.06 17.32 -1.74
CA ASP A 40 3.26 18.05 -2.10
C ASP A 40 3.79 18.90 -0.92
N PRO A 41 5.13 19.09 -0.80
CA PRO A 41 6.15 18.45 -1.62
C PRO A 41 6.23 16.94 -1.34
N LEU A 42 6.60 16.16 -2.37
CA LEU A 42 6.87 14.72 -2.24
C LEU A 42 7.80 14.47 -1.03
N PRO A 43 7.45 13.60 -0.08
CA PRO A 43 8.32 13.30 1.04
C PRO A 43 9.71 12.84 0.59
N GLU A 44 10.73 13.03 1.42
CA GLU A 44 12.07 12.56 1.09
C GLU A 44 12.12 11.02 1.08
N LEU A 45 13.07 10.44 0.35
CA LEU A 45 13.27 8.99 0.35
C LEU A 45 13.60 8.48 1.76
N GLU A 46 14.33 9.27 2.55
CA GLU A 46 14.66 8.90 3.92
C GLU A 46 13.41 8.77 4.79
N HIS A 47 12.45 9.68 4.66
CA HIS A 47 11.18 9.58 5.39
C HIS A 47 10.41 8.30 5.03
N ASP A 48 10.33 7.93 3.73
CA ASP A 48 9.70 6.65 3.35
C ASP A 48 10.42 5.46 3.99
N ARG A 49 11.76 5.48 4.11
CA ARG A 49 12.54 4.43 4.77
C ARG A 49 12.24 4.36 6.27
N GLU A 50 12.08 5.51 6.93
CA GLU A 50 11.75 5.57 8.34
C GLU A 50 10.33 5.05 8.62
N VAL A 51 9.37 5.38 7.76
CA VAL A 51 8.00 4.84 7.84
C VAL A 51 8.00 3.33 7.57
N LEU A 52 8.80 2.84 6.63
CA LEU A 52 8.95 1.40 6.41
C LEU A 52 9.54 0.69 7.63
N SER A 53 10.49 1.33 8.32
CA SER A 53 11.06 0.84 9.59
C SER A 53 10.02 0.75 10.70
N TRP A 54 9.01 1.64 10.70
CA TRP A 54 7.85 1.53 11.57
C TRP A 54 6.88 0.42 11.13
N LEU A 55 6.56 0.34 9.83
CA LEU A 55 5.63 -0.65 9.27
C LEU A 55 6.08 -2.09 9.55
N GLN A 56 7.37 -2.41 9.42
CA GLN A 56 7.88 -3.76 9.71
C GLN A 56 7.68 -4.20 11.18
N CYS A 57 7.52 -3.25 12.10
CA CYS A 57 7.27 -3.51 13.51
C CYS A 57 5.77 -3.54 13.83
N SER A 58 4.91 -3.37 12.83
CA SER A 58 3.48 -3.31 13.05
C SER A 58 2.90 -4.68 13.37
N PRO A 59 2.13 -4.81 14.47
CA PRO A 59 1.38 -6.04 14.76
C PRO A 59 0.17 -6.23 13.84
N GLN A 60 -0.17 -5.22 13.00
CA GLN A 60 -1.33 -5.26 12.10
C GLN A 60 -1.00 -5.90 10.75
N LEU A 61 0.29 -6.03 10.42
CA LEU A 61 0.76 -6.67 9.20
C LEU A 61 1.11 -8.13 9.47
N SER A 62 0.90 -8.99 8.48
CA SER A 62 1.30 -10.39 8.58
C SER A 62 2.82 -10.53 8.57
N SER A 63 3.33 -11.63 9.11
CA SER A 63 4.77 -11.93 9.15
C SER A 63 5.41 -11.94 7.75
N GLU A 64 4.65 -12.35 6.74
CA GLU A 64 5.11 -12.40 5.35
C GLU A 64 5.27 -11.01 4.74
N VAL A 65 4.28 -10.12 4.97
CA VAL A 65 4.37 -8.71 4.59
C VAL A 65 5.59 -8.09 5.28
N THR A 66 5.71 -8.25 6.60
CA THR A 66 6.85 -7.71 7.35
C THR A 66 8.19 -8.29 6.90
N GLY A 67 8.24 -9.56 6.48
CA GLY A 67 9.43 -10.19 5.95
C GLY A 67 9.93 -9.50 4.68
N HIS A 68 9.03 -9.22 3.74
CA HIS A 68 9.37 -8.46 2.54
C HIS A 68 9.77 -7.00 2.82
N LEU A 69 9.17 -6.36 3.84
CA LEU A 69 9.59 -5.02 4.27
C LEU A 69 11.01 -5.03 4.85
N VAL A 70 11.34 -6.03 5.67
CA VAL A 70 12.69 -6.24 6.21
C VAL A 70 13.68 -6.46 5.08
N ASP A 71 13.36 -7.30 4.10
CA ASP A 71 14.22 -7.53 2.93
C ASP A 71 14.51 -6.23 2.16
N ALA A 72 13.48 -5.39 1.95
CA ALA A 72 13.65 -4.10 1.30
C ALA A 72 14.55 -3.14 2.10
N LEU A 73 14.37 -3.09 3.42
CA LEU A 73 15.19 -2.26 4.32
C LEU A 73 16.64 -2.75 4.40
N LEU A 74 16.86 -4.07 4.40
CA LEU A 74 18.19 -4.67 4.38
C LEU A 74 18.92 -4.40 3.07
N ASP A 75 18.24 -4.50 1.93
CA ASP A 75 18.83 -4.19 0.62
C ASP A 75 19.35 -2.74 0.57
N TRP A 76 18.60 -1.79 1.12
CA TRP A 76 19.07 -0.40 1.27
C TRP A 76 20.21 -0.22 2.27
N ALA A 77 20.16 -0.90 3.41
CA ALA A 77 21.21 -0.81 4.42
C ALA A 77 22.55 -1.34 3.88
N LEU A 78 22.52 -2.43 3.10
CA LEU A 78 23.69 -3.04 2.44
C LEU A 78 24.26 -2.15 1.33
N GLY A 79 23.45 -1.26 0.75
CA GLY A 79 23.91 -0.19 -0.16
C GLY A 79 24.71 0.93 0.51
N GLY A 80 25.04 0.80 1.80
CA GLY A 80 25.87 1.76 2.54
C GLY A 80 25.10 2.93 3.15
N ARG A 81 23.76 2.94 3.06
CA ARG A 81 22.90 4.01 3.59
C ARG A 81 22.51 3.83 5.07
N GLY A 82 23.05 2.80 5.73
CA GLY A 82 22.71 2.46 7.11
C GLY A 82 21.27 1.96 7.27
N TYR A 83 20.95 1.42 8.44
CA TYR A 83 19.57 1.07 8.76
C TYR A 83 18.81 2.33 9.20
N PRO A 84 17.63 2.63 8.63
CA PRO A 84 16.91 3.87 8.94
C PRO A 84 16.39 3.86 10.38
N GLN A 85 16.24 5.06 10.95
CA GLN A 85 15.51 5.23 12.20
C GLN A 85 14.03 4.94 11.98
N MET A 86 13.27 4.77 13.07
CA MET A 86 11.83 4.58 12.98
C MET A 86 11.13 5.93 13.07
N ALA A 87 10.22 6.23 12.14
CA ALA A 87 9.35 7.39 12.20
C ALA A 87 7.89 6.99 11.94
N LEU A 88 6.98 7.76 12.53
CA LEU A 88 5.56 7.62 12.25
C LEU A 88 5.24 8.27 10.89
N PRO A 89 4.23 7.75 10.19
CA PRO A 89 3.66 8.43 9.04
C PRO A 89 3.05 9.78 9.44
N ASP A 90 3.02 10.74 8.51
CA ASP A 90 2.43 12.07 8.75
C ASP A 90 0.95 12.00 9.17
N ALA A 91 0.23 10.97 8.70
CA ALA A 91 -1.14 10.68 9.09
C ALA A 91 -1.30 10.22 10.56
N GLY A 92 -0.19 9.99 11.27
CA GLY A 92 -0.16 9.59 12.66
C GLY A 92 -0.24 8.08 12.88
N ARG A 93 -0.08 7.67 14.15
CA ARG A 93 0.06 6.26 14.56
C ARG A 93 -1.12 5.35 14.21
N ASP A 94 -2.31 5.92 14.09
CA ASP A 94 -3.57 5.20 13.90
C ASP A 94 -3.94 5.11 12.40
N CYS A 95 -3.01 5.45 11.50
CA CYS A 95 -3.25 5.35 10.07
C CYS A 95 -3.34 3.89 9.61
N ASP A 96 -4.01 3.69 8.48
CA ASP A 96 -4.02 2.39 7.80
C ASP A 96 -2.60 2.08 7.29
N HIS A 97 -2.07 0.93 7.75
CA HIS A 97 -0.70 0.51 7.46
C HIS A 97 -0.53 0.02 6.02
N LEU A 98 -1.54 -0.62 5.46
CA LEU A 98 -1.51 -1.03 4.05
C LEU A 98 -1.65 0.17 3.14
N GLN A 99 -2.47 1.16 3.53
CA GLN A 99 -2.56 2.43 2.82
C GLN A 99 -1.23 3.20 2.87
N ALA A 100 -0.55 3.25 4.03
CA ALA A 100 0.77 3.85 4.17
C ALA A 100 1.80 3.17 3.24
N LEU A 101 1.82 1.83 3.22
CA LEU A 101 2.67 1.05 2.32
C LEU A 101 2.34 1.34 0.84
N GLN A 102 1.06 1.37 0.47
CA GLN A 102 0.61 1.65 -0.89
C GLN A 102 1.11 3.01 -1.37
N GLN A 103 0.95 4.05 -0.56
CA GLN A 103 1.39 5.39 -0.96
C GLN A 103 2.91 5.46 -1.15
N ILE A 104 3.68 4.79 -0.30
CA ILE A 104 5.14 4.70 -0.49
C ILE A 104 5.44 4.07 -1.86
N ILE A 105 4.79 2.95 -2.20
CA ILE A 105 4.94 2.26 -3.49
C ILE A 105 4.61 3.19 -4.67
N GLU A 106 3.53 3.96 -4.57
CA GLU A 106 3.07 4.88 -5.62
C GLU A 106 4.09 6.00 -5.93
N ARG A 107 4.96 6.34 -4.98
CA ARG A 107 6.01 7.36 -5.16
C ARG A 107 7.24 6.83 -5.90
N PHE A 108 7.48 5.52 -5.94
CA PHE A 108 8.69 4.94 -6.52
C PHE A 108 8.91 5.25 -8.01
N PRO A 109 7.89 5.17 -8.89
CA PRO A 109 8.08 5.52 -10.30
C PRO A 109 8.62 6.94 -10.48
N GLN A 110 8.10 7.90 -9.71
CA GLN A 110 8.59 9.28 -9.72
C GLN A 110 10.03 9.37 -9.19
N ARG A 111 10.36 8.68 -8.09
CA ARG A 111 11.73 8.64 -7.55
C ARG A 111 12.73 8.03 -8.54
N ILE A 112 12.36 6.95 -9.23
CA ILE A 112 13.19 6.31 -10.27
C ILE A 112 13.39 7.25 -11.46
N ALA A 113 12.35 8.01 -11.85
CA ALA A 113 12.47 9.01 -12.90
C ALA A 113 13.45 10.14 -12.52
N GLN A 114 13.40 10.59 -11.26
CA GLN A 114 14.22 11.68 -10.70
C GLN A 114 15.65 11.25 -10.31
N ALA A 115 15.92 9.95 -10.16
CA ALA A 115 17.24 9.45 -9.79
C ALA A 115 18.31 9.80 -10.86
N HIS A 116 19.46 10.29 -10.40
CA HIS A 116 20.52 10.81 -11.26
C HIS A 116 21.42 9.71 -11.85
N THR A 117 21.57 8.57 -11.16
CA THR A 117 22.45 7.49 -11.61
C THR A 117 21.66 6.22 -11.93
N VAL A 118 22.20 5.39 -12.83
CA VAL A 118 21.63 4.06 -13.13
C VAL A 118 21.65 3.17 -11.89
N ALA A 119 22.68 3.27 -11.05
CA ALA A 119 22.78 2.54 -9.79
C ALA A 119 21.59 2.88 -8.86
N ASP A 120 21.32 4.17 -8.63
CA ASP A 120 20.18 4.62 -7.82
C ASP A 120 18.85 4.11 -8.40
N LYS A 121 18.68 4.13 -9.73
CA LYS A 121 17.47 3.61 -10.39
C LYS A 121 17.30 2.10 -10.17
N LEU A 122 18.38 1.33 -10.22
CA LEU A 122 18.35 -0.10 -10.00
C LEU A 122 18.08 -0.44 -8.53
N GLU A 123 18.68 0.29 -7.59
CA GLU A 123 18.41 0.18 -6.15
C GLU A 123 16.94 0.48 -5.85
N LEU A 124 16.43 1.63 -6.30
CA LEU A 124 15.02 1.99 -6.16
C LEU A 124 14.11 0.96 -6.83
N GLY A 125 14.46 0.50 -8.03
CA GLY A 125 13.68 -0.52 -8.74
C GLY A 125 13.65 -1.86 -7.99
N ARG A 126 14.73 -2.24 -7.32
CA ARG A 126 14.80 -3.47 -6.51
C ARG A 126 13.96 -3.35 -5.24
N ALA A 127 14.14 -2.29 -4.48
CA ALA A 127 13.34 -2.03 -3.28
C ALA A 127 11.85 -1.91 -3.62
N GLY A 128 11.50 -1.17 -4.68
CA GLY A 128 10.11 -1.05 -5.15
C GLY A 128 9.47 -2.39 -5.48
N ARG A 129 10.20 -3.34 -6.09
CA ARG A 129 9.69 -4.71 -6.32
C ARG A 129 9.41 -5.46 -5.03
N LEU A 130 10.28 -5.34 -4.02
CA LEU A 130 10.06 -5.97 -2.71
C LEU A 130 8.85 -5.38 -2.00
N LEU A 131 8.68 -4.06 -2.05
CA LEU A 131 7.49 -3.40 -1.48
C LEU A 131 6.20 -3.80 -2.20
N VAL A 132 6.22 -3.92 -3.54
CA VAL A 132 5.06 -4.44 -4.29
C VAL A 132 4.75 -5.89 -3.91
N ARG A 133 5.76 -6.73 -3.65
CA ARG A 133 5.54 -8.10 -3.12
C ARG A 133 4.94 -8.06 -1.73
N ALA A 134 5.47 -7.22 -0.84
CA ALA A 134 4.91 -7.01 0.50
C ALA A 134 3.43 -6.62 0.42
N PHE A 135 3.09 -5.66 -0.44
CA PHE A 135 1.71 -5.22 -0.61
C PHE A 135 0.82 -6.35 -1.18
N ARG A 136 1.28 -7.08 -2.20
CA ARG A 136 0.52 -8.21 -2.76
C ARG A 136 0.32 -9.35 -1.77
N ALA A 137 1.32 -9.65 -0.95
CA ALA A 137 1.24 -10.69 0.08
C ALA A 137 0.17 -10.40 1.14
N SER A 138 -0.26 -9.14 1.29
CA SER A 138 -1.41 -8.83 2.15
C SER A 138 -2.76 -9.33 1.60
N TRP A 139 -2.85 -9.60 0.29
CA TRP A 139 -4.06 -10.05 -0.40
C TRP A 139 -3.96 -11.50 -0.89
N ASP A 140 -2.79 -11.88 -1.41
CA ASP A 140 -2.52 -13.19 -2.02
C ASP A 140 -1.08 -13.65 -1.75
N PRO A 141 -0.80 -14.17 -0.54
CA PRO A 141 0.49 -14.77 -0.18
C PRO A 141 0.96 -15.84 -1.17
N GLN A 142 0.06 -16.77 -1.52
CA GLN A 142 0.41 -17.93 -2.36
C GLN A 142 0.79 -17.49 -3.77
N GLY A 143 0.05 -16.55 -4.37
CA GLY A 143 0.39 -16.01 -5.68
C GLY A 143 1.73 -15.25 -5.72
N VAL A 144 2.13 -14.61 -4.62
CA VAL A 144 3.47 -14.02 -4.49
C VAL A 144 4.54 -15.10 -4.45
N GLN A 145 4.35 -16.14 -3.65
CA GLN A 145 5.29 -17.25 -3.56
C GLN A 145 5.44 -17.99 -4.90
N ASP A 146 4.33 -18.28 -5.59
CA ASP A 146 4.33 -18.90 -6.91
C ASP A 146 5.08 -18.05 -7.95
N ALA A 147 4.93 -16.72 -7.88
CA ALA A 147 5.65 -15.80 -8.75
C ALA A 147 7.17 -15.80 -8.47
N ILE A 148 7.56 -15.84 -7.19
CA ILE A 148 8.96 -15.97 -6.77
C ILE A 148 9.56 -17.29 -7.26
N ASP A 149 8.84 -18.40 -7.08
CA ASP A 149 9.29 -19.72 -7.50
C ASP A 149 9.44 -19.78 -9.03
N ARG A 150 8.51 -19.18 -9.77
CA ARG A 150 8.61 -19.06 -11.23
C ARG A 150 9.81 -18.22 -11.65
N GLU A 151 10.06 -17.08 -11.03
CA GLU A 151 11.25 -16.25 -11.30
C GLU A 151 12.53 -17.04 -11.03
N ARG A 152 12.58 -17.77 -9.91
CA ARG A 152 13.73 -18.59 -9.52
C ARG A 152 13.99 -19.71 -10.52
N ILE A 153 12.94 -20.37 -11.00
CA ILE A 153 13.03 -21.40 -12.05
C ILE A 153 13.54 -20.79 -13.35
N MET A 154 13.04 -19.61 -13.75
CA MET A 154 13.52 -18.94 -14.97
C MET A 154 14.99 -18.52 -14.87
N ALA A 155 15.43 -18.06 -13.70
CA ALA A 155 16.82 -17.67 -13.47
C ALA A 155 17.77 -18.87 -13.32
N MET A 156 17.26 -20.01 -12.83
CA MET A 156 18.02 -21.23 -12.58
C MET A 156 17.23 -22.45 -13.07
N PRO A 157 17.19 -22.71 -14.39
CA PRO A 157 16.34 -23.74 -14.98
C PRO A 157 16.61 -25.15 -14.44
N TRP A 158 17.84 -25.41 -13.98
CA TRP A 158 18.24 -26.67 -13.37
C TRP A 158 17.58 -26.96 -12.01
N LEU A 159 16.91 -25.97 -11.40
CA LEU A 159 16.09 -26.18 -10.20
C LEU A 159 14.72 -26.81 -10.52
N ALA A 160 14.29 -26.84 -11.79
CA ALA A 160 13.02 -27.42 -12.22
C ALA A 160 13.02 -28.97 -12.26
N GLY A 161 14.13 -29.61 -11.87
CA GLY A 161 14.36 -31.05 -12.05
C GLY A 161 15.13 -31.37 -13.33
N PRO A 162 15.56 -32.63 -13.52
CA PRO A 162 16.22 -33.03 -14.76
C PRO A 162 15.27 -32.78 -15.94
N PRO A 163 15.78 -32.27 -17.07
CA PRO A 163 14.96 -32.16 -18.27
C PRO A 163 14.37 -33.53 -18.60
N ALA A 164 13.13 -33.57 -19.07
CA ALA A 164 12.53 -34.79 -19.59
C ALA A 164 13.53 -35.47 -20.52
N ALA A 165 13.71 -36.78 -20.36
CA ALA A 165 14.61 -37.55 -21.20
C ALA A 165 14.29 -37.23 -22.67
N PHE A 166 15.31 -36.83 -23.42
CA PHE A 166 15.15 -36.61 -24.85
C PHE A 166 14.76 -37.95 -25.47
N GLU A 167 13.47 -38.13 -25.77
CA GLU A 167 12.99 -39.26 -26.54
C GLU A 167 13.56 -39.11 -27.95
N VAL A 168 14.62 -39.88 -28.23
CA VAL A 168 15.13 -40.03 -29.59
C VAL A 168 14.00 -40.69 -30.39
N PRO A 169 13.46 -40.05 -31.43
CA PRO A 169 12.44 -40.67 -32.26
C PRO A 169 12.98 -41.99 -32.82
N ASP A 170 12.16 -43.05 -32.80
CA ASP A 170 12.49 -44.45 -33.14
C ASP A 170 13.16 -44.68 -34.53
N GLY A 171 13.39 -43.63 -35.32
CA GLY A 171 14.08 -43.68 -36.61
C GLY A 171 15.53 -43.18 -36.61
N TRP A 172 16.12 -42.82 -35.45
CA TRP A 172 17.45 -42.18 -35.38
C TRP A 172 18.55 -43.04 -34.72
N SER A 173 18.22 -44.24 -34.25
CA SER A 173 19.21 -45.26 -33.87
C SER A 173 19.59 -46.09 -35.11
N SER A 174 20.80 -45.85 -35.63
CA SER A 174 21.42 -46.62 -36.72
C SER A 174 21.82 -48.02 -36.30
#